data_AF-A0A2T6BUK8-F1
#
_entry.id   AF-A0A2T6BUK8-F1
#
_cell.length_a   1.000
_cell.length_b   1.000
_cell.length_c   1.000
_cell.angle_alpha   90.00
_cell.angle_beta   90.00
_cell.angle_gamma   90.00
#
_symmetry.space_group_name_H-M   'P 1'
#
loop_
_entity.id
_entity.type
_entity.pdbx_description
1 polymer ?
#
loop_
_entity_poly.entity_id
_entity_poly.type
_entity_poly.pdbx_seq_one_letter_code
_entity_poly.pdbx_strand_id
1 'polypeptide(L)' 'MNETMTSIDDHLKKAFVHIEKALAESIQQVLDNERKKDEIGRKWEAFIGQLFHLIRKKGKENRINLMSWVSFTRLRKWMI' A
#
# COMPACT_ATOMS: atom_id res chain seq x y z
N MET A 1 13.34 28.61 -10.38
CA MET A 1 13.20 27.13 -10.34
C MET A 1 11.80 26.85 -9.82
N ASN A 2 10.90 26.40 -10.68
CA ASN A 2 9.53 26.10 -10.25
C ASN A 2 9.55 24.77 -9.48
N GLU A 3 9.40 24.86 -8.16
CA GLU A 3 9.13 23.72 -7.30
C GLU A 3 7.88 23.01 -7.83
N THR A 4 8.06 21.80 -8.33
CA THR A 4 6.95 20.99 -8.83
C THR A 4 6.11 20.63 -7.62
N MET A 5 4.95 21.27 -7.45
CA MET A 5 3.91 20.81 -6.53
C MET A 5 3.51 19.41 -6.98
N THR A 6 4.16 18.37 -6.44
CA THR A 6 3.77 16.99 -6.73
C THR A 6 2.37 16.76 -6.21
N SER A 7 1.46 16.39 -7.11
CA SER A 7 0.08 16.06 -6.75
C SER A 7 0.07 14.83 -5.83
N ILE A 8 -0.97 14.72 -4.99
CA ILE A 8 -1.26 13.48 -4.26
C ILE A 8 -1.25 12.29 -5.23
N ASP A 9 -1.74 12.49 -6.46
CA ASP A 9 -1.74 11.47 -7.51
C ASP A 9 -0.34 11.01 -7.91
N ASP A 10 0.65 11.92 -7.97
CA ASP A 10 2.03 11.57 -8.34
C ASP A 10 2.70 10.74 -7.24
N HIS A 11 2.43 11.09 -5.97
CA HIS A 11 2.91 10.31 -4.84
C HIS A 11 2.29 8.91 -4.80
N LEU A 12 0.98 8.82 -5.02
CA LEU A 12 0.28 7.53 -5.06
C LEU A 12 0.73 6.66 -6.23
N LYS A 13 0.94 7.25 -7.43
CA LYS A 13 1.49 6.54 -8.59
C LYS A 13 2.89 5.99 -8.31
N LYS A 14 3.79 6.81 -7.76
CA LYS A 14 5.16 6.36 -7.43
C LYS A 14 5.14 5.26 -6.38
N ALA A 15 4.33 5.39 -5.34
CA ALA A 15 4.15 4.35 -4.33
C ALA A 15 3.65 3.04 -4.96
N PHE A 16 2.68 3.12 -5.88
CA PHE A 16 2.15 1.95 -6.58
C PHE A 16 3.21 1.24 -7.41
N VAL A 17 4.07 1.96 -8.14
CA VAL A 17 5.19 1.38 -8.90
C VAL A 17 6.17 0.61 -7.99
N HIS A 18 6.43 1.10 -6.78
CA HIS A 18 7.26 0.38 -5.81
C HIS A 18 6.57 -0.88 -5.28
N ILE A 19 5.26 -0.83 -5.04
CA ILE A 19 4.46 -1.99 -4.61
C ILE A 19 4.45 -3.07 -5.70
N GLU A 20 4.27 -2.69 -6.97
CA GLU A 20 4.30 -3.60 -8.11
C GLU A 20 5.63 -4.36 -8.21
N LYS A 21 6.76 -3.65 -8.09
CA LYS A 21 8.09 -4.27 -8.07
C LYS A 21 8.26 -5.23 -6.90
N ALA A 22 7.88 -4.82 -5.70
CA ALA A 22 7.96 -5.66 -4.51
C ALA A 22 7.11 -6.92 -4.64
N LEU A 23 5.94 -6.84 -5.28
CA LEU A 23 5.08 -8.00 -5.56
C LEU A 23 5.74 -8.96 -6.55
N ALA A 24 6.28 -8.46 -7.66
CA ALA A 24 6.98 -9.27 -8.64
C ALA A 24 8.17 -10.01 -8.01
N GLU A 25 9.00 -9.32 -7.22
CA GLU A 25 10.12 -9.92 -6.50
C GLU A 25 9.65 -10.93 -5.44
N SER A 26 8.55 -10.65 -4.75
CA SER A 26 7.97 -11.58 -3.76
C SER A 26 7.54 -12.88 -4.43
N ILE A 27 6.84 -12.78 -5.56
CA ILE A 27 6.37 -13.94 -6.33
C ILE A 27 7.58 -14.76 -6.81
N GLN A 28 8.57 -14.12 -7.42
CA GLN A 28 9.75 -14.82 -7.92
C GLN A 28 10.47 -15.58 -6.79
N GLN A 29 10.65 -14.95 -5.63
CA GLN A 29 11.31 -15.60 -4.50
C GLN A 29 10.53 -16.80 -3.94
N VAL A 30 9.20 -16.78 -3.97
CA VAL A 30 8.37 -17.93 -3.56
C VAL A 30 8.40 -19.04 -4.61
N LEU A 31 8.38 -18.69 -5.90
CA LEU A 31 8.53 -19.66 -6.99
C LEU A 31 9.89 -20.37 -6.95
N ASP A 32 10.96 -19.62 -6.65
CA ASP A 32 12.31 -20.17 -6.52
C ASP A 32 12.48 -21.03 -5.26
N ASN A 33 11.78 -20.68 -4.17
CA ASN A 33 11.83 -21.42 -2.92
C ASN A 33 10.54 -21.22 -2.11
N GLU A 34 9.65 -22.22 -2.16
CA GLU A 34 8.35 -22.18 -1.50
C GLU A 34 8.45 -21.95 0.01
N ARG A 35 9.56 -22.36 0.66
CA ARG A 35 9.77 -22.15 2.10
C ARG A 35 9.88 -20.67 2.49
N LYS A 36 10.14 -19.77 1.53
CA LYS A 36 10.15 -18.32 1.76
C LYS A 36 8.76 -17.71 1.90
N LYS A 37 7.69 -18.45 1.55
CA LYS A 37 6.31 -17.96 1.57
C LYS A 37 5.92 -17.33 2.91
N ASP A 38 6.21 -18.00 4.02
CA ASP A 38 5.84 -17.50 5.36
C ASP A 38 6.65 -16.27 5.79
N GLU A 39 7.92 -16.17 5.35
CA GLU A 39 8.75 -14.99 5.62
C GLU A 39 8.26 -13.79 4.81
N ILE A 40 7.99 -14.00 3.53
CA ILE A 40 7.49 -12.97 2.61
C ILE A 40 6.09 -12.51 3.04
N GLY A 41 5.22 -13.45 3.43
CA GLY A 41 3.90 -13.14 3.99
C GLY A 41 3.99 -12.21 5.20
N ARG A 42 4.88 -12.52 6.16
CA ARG A 42 5.11 -11.67 7.34
C ARG A 42 5.61 -10.27 6.99
N LYS A 43 6.44 -10.11 5.95
CA LYS A 43 6.87 -8.79 5.45
C LYS A 43 5.69 -7.98 4.92
N TRP A 44 4.80 -8.61 4.15
CA TRP A 44 3.58 -7.97 3.64
C TRP A 44 2.61 -7.60 4.76
N GLU A 45 2.38 -8.49 5.74
CA GLU A 45 1.56 -8.22 6.92
C GLU A 45 2.08 -7.00 7.69
N ALA A 46 3.39 -6.94 7.93
CA ALA A 46 4.02 -5.82 8.62
C ALA A 46 3.86 -4.50 7.85
N PHE A 47 4.10 -4.51 6.53
CA PHE A 47 3.92 -3.33 5.68
C PHE A 47 2.47 -2.82 5.70
N ILE A 48 1.51 -3.72 5.48
CA ILE A 48 0.08 -3.39 5.46
C ILE A 48 -0.36 -2.84 6.83
N GLY A 49 0.07 -3.48 7.92
CA GLY A 49 -0.19 -3.03 9.28
C GLY A 49 0.36 -1.62 9.54
N GLN A 50 1.59 -1.34 9.13
CA GLN A 50 2.20 -0.01 9.26
C GLN A 50 1.47 1.05 8.43
N LEU A 51 1.07 0.72 7.20
CA LEU A 51 0.31 1.62 6.33
C LEU A 51 -1.04 2.00 6.95
N PHE A 52 -1.83 1.02 7.40
CA PHE A 52 -3.11 1.29 8.06
C PHE A 52 -2.94 2.05 9.38
N HIS A 53 -1.91 1.73 10.16
CA HIS A 53 -1.58 2.47 11.37
C HIS A 53 -1.30 3.94 11.06
N LEU A 54 -0.50 4.23 10.02
CA LEU A 54 -0.16 5.59 9.61
C LEU A 54 -1.41 6.37 9.17
N ILE A 55 -2.27 5.77 8.34
CA ILE A 55 -3.53 6.38 7.89
C ILE A 55 -4.40 6.70 9.11
N ARG A 56 -4.58 5.76 10.02
CA ARG A 56 -5.39 5.96 11.24
C ARG A 56 -4.79 7.04 12.15
N LYS A 57 -3.47 7.03 12.34
CA LYS A 57 -2.75 8.01 13.15
C LYS A 57 -2.95 9.41 12.59
N LYS A 58 -2.75 9.60 11.29
CA LYS A 58 -2.96 10.89 10.61
C LYS A 58 -4.42 11.33 10.64
N GLY A 59 -5.36 10.41 10.48
CA GLY A 59 -6.78 10.70 10.66
C GLY A 59 -7.10 11.20 12.07
N LYS A 60 -6.61 10.50 13.11
CA LYS A 60 -6.80 10.90 14.51
C LYS A 60 -6.18 12.27 14.83
N GLU A 61 -4.94 12.50 14.37
CA GLU A 61 -4.23 13.79 14.53
C GLU A 61 -5.03 14.97 13.96
N ASN A 62 -5.74 14.75 12.86
CA ASN A 62 -6.50 15.79 12.16
C ASN A 62 -8.01 15.75 12.45
N ARG A 63 -8.48 14.87 13.34
CA ARG A 63 -9.90 14.63 13.65
C ARG A 63 -10.75 14.29 12.41
N ILE A 64 -10.16 13.58 11.46
CA ILE A 64 -10.79 13.18 10.19
C ILE A 64 -10.74 11.65 10.07
N ASN A 65 -11.82 11.04 9.57
CA ASN A 65 -11.81 9.62 9.22
C ASN A 65 -11.29 9.43 7.78
N LEU A 66 -9.98 9.34 7.60
CA LEU A 66 -9.38 9.09 6.27
C LEU A 66 -9.86 7.78 5.63
N MET A 67 -10.20 6.78 6.45
CA MET A 67 -10.72 5.50 5.96
C MET A 67 -12.10 5.65 5.32
N SER A 68 -12.92 6.65 5.70
CA SER A 68 -14.24 6.85 5.08
C SER A 68 -14.15 7.50 3.69
N TRP A 69 -12.99 8.02 3.30
CA TRP A 69 -12.79 8.60 1.96
C TRP A 69 -12.62 7.52 0.90
N VAL A 70 -12.21 6.32 1.32
CA VAL A 70 -12.13 5.13 0.48
C VAL A 70 -13.47 4.41 0.54
N SER A 71 -14.26 4.50 -0.52
CA SER A 71 -15.53 3.77 -0.60
C SER A 71 -15.27 2.30 -0.91
N PHE A 72 -15.51 1.44 0.07
CA PHE A 72 -15.47 -0.02 -0.12
C PHE A 72 -16.47 -0.51 -1.17
N THR A 73 -17.60 0.19 -1.35
CA THR A 73 -18.56 -0.08 -2.44
C THR A 73 -17.94 0.14 -3.82
N ARG A 74 -17.07 1.15 -3.98
CA ARG A 74 -16.33 1.38 -5.23
C ARG A 74 -15.17 0.41 -5.40
N LEU A 75 -14.48 0.03 -4.30
CA LEU A 75 -13.41 -0.98 -4.33
C LEU A 75 -13.94 -2.36 -4.70
N ARG A 76 -15.16 -2.72 -4.28
CA ARG A 76 -15.78 -4.01 -4.62
C ARG A 76 -15.85 -4.26 -6.13
N LYS A 77 -15.92 -3.21 -6.96
CA LYS A 77 -15.90 -3.35 -8.44
C LYS A 77 -14.55 -3.81 -9.01
N TRP A 78 -13.46 -3.68 -8.25
CA TRP A 78 -12.10 -4.06 -8.66
C TRP A 78 -11.65 -5.39 -8.05
N MET A 79 -12.47 -6.00 -7.19
CA MET A 79 -12.14 -7.22 -6.44
C MET A 79 -13.07 -8.40 -6.79
N ILE A 80 -13.95 -8.24 -7.79
CA ILE A 80 -14.86 -9.26 -8.32
C ILE A 80 -14.56 -9.45 -9.80
#